data_AF-A0AAD5YM79-F1
#
_entry.id   AF-A0AAD5YM79-F1
#
_cell.length_a   1.000
_cell.length_b   1.000
_cell.length_c   1.000
_cell.angle_alpha   90.00
_cell.angle_beta   90.00
_cell.angle_gamma   90.00
#
_symmetry.space_group_name_H-M   'P 1'
#
loop_
_entity.id
_entity.type
_entity.pdbx_description
1 polymer ?
#
loop_
_entity_poly.entity_id
_entity_poly.type
_entity_poly.pdbx_seq_one_letter_code
_entity_poly.pdbx_strand_id
1 'polypeptide(L)'
;MSAPAHTPALDVYLARENGELVLRQGINPLQGTNSDKRILIIGGGVTGMTNAWAFLDAGYSVTVVSDRWASLDNRITSQIAGALWEWPPAVCGQHTDVISLEHSKKWCLSTYRIFEELIRIFPSRELPYHGIKMRMANFFFDTPIEEKPGDYHKMKEIESIKDIRGFKRDPTLVKQHAVNQEAGVVDSYQHLSPVVDTDSYMLWLRFLIATKGAQFVTDHVAGDLIDSEDKLLQHYGAHAVINCTGLGGRESASDKTVYPLRGALIRVVNDGTKFPKVTEALVVAHDYEKRDEDGGIVFIVPRNDRTLILGGLAQAGQDKLDLTIDSPEVKRMRERCNRFVPGLENAELDPEAGFVQGLRPLRGRNVRVERELRTKANGEASRIIHSYGQGGSGFTLSFGCAADVVRFLEELDAGLPPKPMQLPRLQASTWDAEPGAAVPAPRCHRLDAEVQQRLQAPAVFLNSKVQAPRSSTFSSVEDV
;
A
#
# COMPACT_ATOMS: atom_id res chain seq x y z
N MET A 1 -40.74 -7.56 6.30
CA MET A 1 -39.92 -6.35 6.09
C MET A 1 -39.70 -6.23 4.59
N SER A 2 -39.96 -5.07 4.00
CA SER A 2 -39.73 -4.84 2.56
C SER A 2 -38.22 -4.82 2.28
N ALA A 3 -37.82 -5.37 1.13
CA ALA A 3 -36.46 -5.17 0.63
C ALA A 3 -36.19 -3.65 0.48
N PRO A 4 -34.96 -3.16 0.78
CA PRO A 4 -34.62 -1.78 0.54
C PRO A 4 -34.77 -1.47 -0.95
N ALA A 5 -35.34 -0.32 -1.28
CA ALA A 5 -35.56 0.08 -2.66
C ALA A 5 -34.24 0.11 -3.43
N HIS A 6 -34.23 -0.49 -4.63
CA HIS A 6 -33.07 -0.50 -5.52
C HIS A 6 -32.60 0.95 -5.71
N THR A 7 -31.35 1.23 -5.31
CA THR A 7 -30.75 2.56 -5.48
C THR A 7 -29.91 2.52 -6.76
N PRO A 8 -30.43 2.96 -7.93
CA PRO A 8 -29.76 2.77 -9.23
C PRO A 8 -28.45 3.55 -9.38
N ALA A 9 -28.07 4.35 -8.39
CA ALA A 9 -26.86 5.17 -8.40
C ALA A 9 -25.55 4.38 -8.23
N LEU A 10 -25.60 3.07 -7.98
CA LEU A 10 -24.42 2.21 -7.73
C LEU A 10 -24.49 0.86 -8.46
N ASP A 11 -25.10 0.84 -9.65
CA ASP A 11 -25.17 -0.33 -10.54
C ASP A 11 -23.79 -0.62 -11.18
N VAL A 12 -22.83 -1.03 -10.36
CA VAL A 12 -21.49 -1.49 -10.75
C VAL A 12 -21.14 -2.79 -10.06
N TYR A 13 -20.32 -3.62 -10.70
CA TYR A 13 -19.83 -4.86 -10.12
C TYR A 13 -18.41 -5.22 -10.57
N LEU A 14 -17.71 -5.99 -9.74
CA LEU A 14 -16.39 -6.54 -10.05
C LEU A 14 -16.55 -7.91 -10.73
N ALA A 15 -16.29 -7.97 -12.04
CA ALA A 15 -16.18 -9.21 -12.78
C ALA A 15 -14.78 -9.83 -12.61
N ARG A 16 -14.66 -11.16 -12.70
CA ARG A 16 -13.36 -11.83 -12.86
C ARG A 16 -13.10 -12.13 -14.33
N GLU A 17 -12.03 -11.57 -14.88
CA GLU A 17 -11.63 -11.74 -16.27
C GLU A 17 -10.12 -12.02 -16.32
N ASN A 18 -9.71 -13.10 -16.99
CA ASN A 18 -8.29 -13.50 -17.14
C ASN A 18 -7.46 -13.58 -15.83
N GLY A 19 -8.11 -13.82 -14.68
CA GLY A 19 -7.45 -13.88 -13.38
C GLY A 19 -7.16 -12.51 -12.73
N GLU A 20 -7.83 -11.46 -13.20
CA GLU A 20 -7.91 -10.14 -12.56
C GLU A 20 -9.37 -9.79 -12.21
N LEU A 21 -9.56 -8.75 -11.39
CA LEU A 21 -10.86 -8.10 -11.23
C LEU A 21 -10.98 -6.94 -12.23
N VAL A 22 -12.16 -6.79 -12.83
CA VAL A 22 -12.49 -5.71 -13.77
C VAL A 22 -13.82 -5.08 -13.36
N LEU A 23 -13.87 -3.76 -13.28
CA LEU A 23 -15.10 -3.04 -12.96
C LEU A 23 -16.03 -3.01 -14.18
N ARG A 24 -17.30 -3.35 -13.96
CA ARG A 24 -18.38 -3.35 -14.95
C ARG A 24 -19.57 -2.53 -14.42
N GLN A 25 -20.38 -2.04 -15.34
CA GLN A 25 -21.61 -1.28 -15.03
C GLN A 25 -22.84 -2.11 -15.44
N GLY A 26 -23.90 -2.06 -14.64
CA GLY A 26 -25.13 -2.83 -14.80
C GLY A 26 -25.35 -3.86 -13.69
N ILE A 27 -26.31 -4.76 -13.94
CA ILE A 27 -26.69 -5.83 -13.00
C ILE A 27 -25.59 -6.89 -12.95
N ASN A 28 -25.19 -7.29 -11.74
CA ASN A 28 -24.21 -8.36 -11.55
C ASN A 28 -24.82 -9.74 -11.93
N PRO A 29 -24.28 -10.46 -12.94
CA PRO A 29 -24.79 -11.78 -13.34
C PRO A 29 -24.55 -12.87 -12.30
N LEU A 30 -23.65 -12.66 -11.32
CA LEU A 30 -23.37 -13.58 -10.22
C LEU A 30 -24.16 -13.26 -8.94
N GLN A 31 -25.08 -12.29 -8.96
CA GLN A 31 -25.81 -11.89 -7.76
C GLN A 31 -26.58 -13.06 -7.14
N GLY A 32 -26.18 -13.47 -5.94
CA GLY A 32 -26.83 -14.53 -5.17
C GLY A 32 -26.41 -15.97 -5.50
N THR A 33 -25.53 -16.21 -6.48
CA THR A 33 -25.17 -17.56 -6.95
C THR A 33 -24.46 -18.44 -5.90
N ASN A 34 -23.78 -17.81 -4.93
CA ASN A 34 -23.11 -18.47 -3.81
C ASN A 34 -23.65 -17.95 -2.45
N SER A 35 -24.91 -17.48 -2.41
CA SER A 35 -25.45 -16.77 -1.24
C SER A 35 -25.59 -17.63 0.01
N ASP A 36 -25.67 -18.96 -0.15
CA ASP A 36 -25.61 -19.99 0.88
C ASP A 36 -24.24 -20.05 1.58
N LYS A 37 -23.16 -19.71 0.87
CA LYS A 37 -21.80 -19.63 1.41
C LYS A 37 -21.52 -18.21 1.92
N ARG A 38 -21.36 -18.08 3.23
CA ARG A 38 -20.96 -16.82 3.88
C ARG A 38 -19.46 -16.71 4.05
N ILE A 39 -18.89 -15.58 3.67
CA ILE A 39 -17.47 -15.26 3.92
C ILE A 39 -17.37 -14.34 5.13
N LEU A 40 -16.59 -14.75 6.14
CA LEU A 40 -16.26 -13.94 7.30
C LEU A 40 -14.97 -13.17 7.00
N ILE A 41 -15.01 -11.84 7.10
CA ILE A 41 -13.84 -10.98 6.87
C ILE A 41 -13.50 -10.26 8.18
N ILE A 42 -12.27 -10.40 8.65
CA ILE A 42 -11.81 -9.80 9.90
C ILE A 42 -10.92 -8.59 9.57
N GLY A 43 -11.44 -7.39 9.83
CA GLY A 43 -10.78 -6.10 9.64
C GLY A 43 -11.54 -5.14 8.71
N GLY A 44 -12.00 -4.01 9.23
CA GLY A 44 -12.75 -2.97 8.50
C GLY A 44 -11.91 -1.92 7.76
N GLY A 45 -10.62 -2.18 7.54
CA GLY A 45 -9.73 -1.33 6.73
C GLY A 45 -9.90 -1.55 5.23
N VAL A 46 -9.20 -0.76 4.41
CA VAL A 46 -9.30 -0.80 2.93
C VAL A 46 -9.18 -2.23 2.38
N THR A 47 -8.24 -3.02 2.89
CA THR A 47 -8.06 -4.42 2.47
C THR A 47 -9.31 -5.27 2.69
N GLY A 48 -9.87 -5.27 3.91
CA GLY A 48 -11.05 -6.09 4.21
C GLY A 48 -12.30 -5.61 3.48
N MET A 49 -12.47 -4.29 3.34
CA MET A 49 -13.61 -3.69 2.64
C MET A 49 -13.56 -3.94 1.12
N THR A 50 -12.38 -3.94 0.51
CA THR A 50 -12.22 -4.32 -0.91
C THR A 50 -12.38 -5.82 -1.14
N ASN A 51 -11.91 -6.67 -0.21
CA ASN A 51 -12.21 -8.11 -0.25
C ASN A 51 -13.72 -8.37 -0.10
N ALA A 52 -14.41 -7.65 0.79
CA ALA A 52 -15.86 -7.75 0.96
C ALA A 52 -16.61 -7.43 -0.34
N TRP A 53 -16.22 -6.36 -1.03
CA TRP A 53 -16.77 -6.03 -2.34
C TRP A 53 -16.53 -7.17 -3.35
N ALA A 54 -15.30 -7.67 -3.47
CA ALA A 54 -14.97 -8.75 -4.41
C ALA A 54 -15.78 -10.04 -4.15
N PHE A 55 -16.01 -10.42 -2.88
CA PHE A 55 -16.81 -11.60 -2.56
C PHE A 55 -18.32 -11.41 -2.78
N LEU A 56 -18.87 -10.23 -2.45
CA LEU A 56 -20.27 -9.91 -2.75
C LEU A 56 -20.54 -9.98 -4.26
N ASP A 57 -19.62 -9.46 -5.06
CA ASP A 57 -19.77 -9.49 -6.51
C ASP A 57 -19.45 -10.86 -7.15
N ALA A 58 -18.68 -11.71 -6.48
CA ALA A 58 -18.57 -13.14 -6.78
C ALA A 58 -19.79 -13.97 -6.30
N GLY A 59 -20.84 -13.31 -5.78
CA GLY A 59 -22.13 -13.93 -5.46
C GLY A 59 -22.27 -14.48 -4.04
N TYR A 60 -21.26 -14.33 -3.19
CA TYR A 60 -21.26 -14.81 -1.81
C TYR A 60 -22.01 -13.86 -0.87
N SER A 61 -22.51 -14.38 0.26
CA SER A 61 -22.90 -13.50 1.38
C SER A 61 -21.67 -13.13 2.21
N VAL A 62 -21.60 -11.92 2.76
CA VAL A 62 -20.41 -11.41 3.49
C VAL A 62 -20.77 -10.80 4.83
N THR A 63 -20.00 -11.16 5.85
CA THR A 63 -19.99 -10.50 7.16
C THR A 63 -18.60 -9.97 7.45
N VAL A 64 -18.48 -8.66 7.70
CA VAL A 64 -17.25 -7.98 8.10
C VAL A 64 -17.29 -7.75 9.61
N VAL A 65 -16.32 -8.33 10.33
CA VAL A 65 -16.07 -8.09 11.76
C VAL A 65 -14.91 -7.11 11.91
N SER A 66 -15.05 -6.10 12.75
CA SER A 66 -13.97 -5.16 13.05
C SER A 66 -14.17 -4.48 14.40
N ASP A 67 -13.10 -4.32 15.18
CA ASP A 67 -13.13 -3.56 16.43
C ASP A 67 -13.30 -2.04 16.21
N ARG A 68 -12.89 -1.57 15.03
CA ARG A 68 -12.93 -0.16 14.61
C ARG A 68 -13.38 -0.02 13.17
N TRP A 69 -14.04 1.10 12.89
CA TRP A 69 -14.54 1.45 11.57
C TRP A 69 -13.99 2.80 11.13
N ALA A 70 -14.01 3.05 9.83
CA ALA A 70 -13.72 4.38 9.32
C ALA A 70 -14.73 5.41 9.88
N SER A 71 -14.22 6.49 10.46
CA SER A 71 -14.97 7.61 11.03
C SER A 71 -14.10 8.88 11.00
N LEU A 72 -14.71 10.07 10.99
CA LEU A 72 -13.93 11.31 10.97
C LEU A 72 -13.31 11.60 12.34
N ASP A 73 -14.02 11.28 13.43
CA ASP A 73 -13.56 11.50 14.80
C ASP A 73 -12.43 10.53 15.20
N ASN A 74 -12.52 9.27 14.78
CA ASN A 74 -11.57 8.21 15.13
C ASN A 74 -11.08 7.51 13.84
N ARG A 75 -10.13 8.14 13.16
CA ARG A 75 -9.59 7.68 11.88
C ARG A 75 -8.75 6.41 12.04
N ILE A 76 -9.10 5.36 11.29
CA ILE A 76 -8.28 4.13 11.19
C ILE A 76 -7.08 4.33 10.25
N THR A 77 -6.07 3.45 10.29
CA THR A 77 -4.86 3.52 9.43
C THR A 77 -5.15 3.81 7.95
N SER A 78 -6.22 3.25 7.38
CA SER A 78 -6.63 3.53 6.00
C SER A 78 -7.01 5.00 5.75
N GLN A 79 -7.66 5.68 6.70
CA GLN A 79 -7.98 7.11 6.61
C GLN A 79 -6.79 8.02 6.90
N ILE A 80 -5.79 7.54 7.65
CA ILE A 80 -4.53 8.26 7.87
C ILE A 80 -3.70 8.29 6.58
N ALA A 81 -3.77 7.26 5.73
CA ALA A 81 -3.01 7.19 4.49
C ALA A 81 -3.27 8.37 3.55
N GLY A 82 -2.25 8.74 2.75
CA GLY A 82 -2.22 9.95 1.92
C GLY A 82 -3.45 10.14 1.01
N ALA A 83 -3.75 9.25 0.07
CA ALA A 83 -2.93 8.16 -0.45
C ALA A 83 -2.66 8.36 -1.96
N LEU A 84 -1.43 8.10 -2.41
CA LEU A 84 -1.00 8.17 -3.80
C LEU A 84 -0.74 6.74 -4.31
N TRP A 85 -1.27 6.41 -5.47
CA TRP A 85 -0.95 5.18 -6.19
C TRP A 85 0.46 5.26 -6.81
N GLU A 86 1.21 4.16 -6.80
CA GLU A 86 2.60 4.07 -7.26
C GLU A 86 2.89 2.67 -7.81
N TRP A 87 3.74 2.55 -8.83
CA TRP A 87 4.10 1.26 -9.44
C TRP A 87 5.61 1.03 -9.51
N PRO A 88 6.12 -0.13 -9.04
CA PRO A 88 5.66 -0.75 -7.81
C PRO A 88 5.84 0.22 -6.62
N PRO A 89 5.13 0.05 -5.50
CA PRO A 89 5.19 0.97 -4.38
C PRO A 89 6.60 1.01 -3.76
N ALA A 90 7.12 2.20 -3.49
CA ALA A 90 8.46 2.40 -2.92
C ALA A 90 8.54 3.56 -1.91
N VAL A 91 7.70 4.60 -2.02
CA VAL A 91 7.86 5.87 -1.28
C VAL A 91 7.93 5.73 0.25
N CYS A 92 7.21 4.76 0.83
CA CYS A 92 7.18 4.51 2.28
C CYS A 92 7.70 3.10 2.67
N GLY A 93 8.42 2.42 1.79
CA GLY A 93 8.87 1.05 2.00
C GLY A 93 9.35 0.40 0.72
N GLN A 94 10.58 -0.13 0.70
CA GLN A 94 11.07 -0.98 -0.39
C GLN A 94 10.53 -2.40 -0.29
N HIS A 95 10.38 -3.06 -1.44
CA HIS A 95 10.09 -4.49 -1.49
C HIS A 95 11.29 -5.32 -1.03
N THR A 96 11.15 -6.01 0.11
CA THR A 96 12.21 -6.84 0.72
C THR A 96 12.42 -8.22 0.07
N ASP A 97 11.59 -8.62 -0.90
CA ASP A 97 11.67 -9.91 -1.59
C ASP A 97 11.06 -9.84 -3.01
N VAL A 98 11.66 -10.58 -3.94
CA VAL A 98 11.29 -10.57 -5.37
C VAL A 98 9.90 -11.16 -5.62
N ILE A 99 9.48 -12.16 -4.83
CA ILE A 99 8.18 -12.82 -5.00
C ILE A 99 7.06 -11.79 -4.86
N SER A 100 7.06 -11.04 -3.77
CA SER A 100 6.04 -10.02 -3.55
C SER A 100 6.23 -8.77 -4.42
N LEU A 101 7.44 -8.46 -4.89
CA LEU A 101 7.65 -7.39 -5.87
C LEU A 101 6.86 -7.68 -7.15
N GLU A 102 7.03 -8.88 -7.71
CA GLU A 102 6.36 -9.30 -8.94
C GLU A 102 4.83 -9.42 -8.79
N HIS A 103 4.34 -9.94 -7.65
CA HIS A 103 2.91 -9.88 -7.34
C HIS A 103 2.41 -8.44 -7.21
N SER A 104 3.18 -7.54 -6.57
CA SER A 104 2.77 -6.14 -6.38
C SER A 104 2.71 -5.38 -7.69
N LYS A 105 3.64 -5.62 -8.63
CA LYS A 105 3.58 -5.09 -10.00
C LYS A 105 2.24 -5.42 -10.68
N LYS A 106 1.77 -6.67 -10.59
CA LYS A 106 0.43 -7.06 -11.08
C LYS A 106 -0.67 -6.33 -10.31
N TRP A 107 -0.66 -6.44 -8.98
CA TRP A 107 -1.74 -5.92 -8.13
C TRP A 107 -1.95 -4.41 -8.24
N CYS A 108 -0.88 -3.65 -8.46
CA CYS A 108 -0.93 -2.20 -8.70
C CYS A 108 -1.70 -1.88 -9.98
N LEU A 109 -1.46 -2.60 -11.09
CA LEU A 109 -2.11 -2.34 -12.38
C LEU A 109 -3.60 -2.69 -12.35
N SER A 110 -3.98 -3.84 -11.78
CA SER A 110 -5.41 -4.17 -11.60
C SER A 110 -6.15 -3.09 -10.80
N THR A 111 -5.51 -2.58 -9.74
CA THR A 111 -6.04 -1.48 -8.92
C THR A 111 -6.11 -0.16 -9.69
N TYR A 112 -5.10 0.19 -10.49
CA TYR A 112 -5.09 1.39 -11.35
C TYR A 112 -6.27 1.40 -12.31
N ARG A 113 -6.47 0.29 -13.04
CA ARG A 113 -7.55 0.11 -14.01
C ARG A 113 -8.93 0.30 -13.36
N ILE A 114 -9.14 -0.28 -12.17
CA ILE A 114 -10.41 -0.12 -11.43
C ILE A 114 -10.61 1.31 -10.92
N PHE A 115 -9.55 1.98 -10.44
CA PHE A 115 -9.63 3.39 -10.05
C PHE A 115 -9.90 4.33 -11.24
N GLU A 116 -9.32 4.06 -12.41
CA GLU A 116 -9.62 4.79 -13.65
C GLU A 116 -11.08 4.58 -14.08
N GLU A 117 -11.58 3.35 -14.05
CA GLU A 117 -12.97 3.03 -14.37
C GLU A 117 -13.97 3.61 -13.35
N LEU A 118 -13.62 3.67 -12.05
CA LEU A 118 -14.44 4.36 -11.05
C LEU A 118 -14.59 5.85 -11.34
N ILE A 119 -13.49 6.52 -11.72
CA ILE A 119 -13.53 7.94 -12.14
C ILE A 119 -14.37 8.10 -13.41
N ARG A 120 -14.31 7.14 -14.35
CA ARG A 120 -15.07 7.17 -15.61
C ARG A 120 -16.58 6.97 -15.40
N ILE A 121 -16.97 6.03 -14.53
CA ILE A 121 -18.38 5.69 -14.26
C ILE A 121 -19.02 6.70 -13.29
N PHE A 122 -18.26 7.23 -12.34
CA PHE A 122 -18.70 8.21 -11.35
C PHE A 122 -17.92 9.53 -11.49
N PRO A 123 -18.13 10.31 -12.56
CA PRO A 123 -17.41 11.55 -12.82
C PRO A 123 -17.95 12.75 -12.00
N SER A 124 -19.17 12.64 -11.47
CA SER A 124 -19.79 13.70 -10.67
C SER A 124 -19.17 13.78 -9.27
N ARG A 125 -19.26 14.97 -8.68
CA ARG A 125 -18.88 15.24 -7.27
C ARG A 125 -20.07 15.19 -6.32
N GLU A 126 -21.22 14.80 -6.83
CA GLU A 126 -22.46 14.66 -6.07
C GLU A 126 -22.40 13.36 -5.26
N LEU A 127 -23.07 13.34 -4.12
CA LEU A 127 -23.00 12.20 -3.22
C LEU A 127 -23.78 10.99 -3.78
N PRO A 128 -23.26 9.76 -3.64
CA PRO A 128 -22.05 9.39 -2.89
C PRO A 128 -20.77 9.48 -3.74
N TYR A 129 -19.88 10.44 -3.43
CA TYR A 129 -18.61 10.66 -4.14
C TYR A 129 -17.50 9.77 -3.58
N HIS A 130 -16.79 9.05 -4.45
CA HIS A 130 -15.76 8.07 -4.06
C HIS A 130 -14.41 8.67 -3.64
N GLY A 131 -14.14 9.95 -3.89
CA GLY A 131 -12.91 10.60 -3.42
C GLY A 131 -11.65 10.31 -4.23
N ILE A 132 -11.69 9.53 -5.32
CA ILE A 132 -10.52 9.28 -6.17
C ILE A 132 -10.43 10.37 -7.25
N LYS A 133 -9.22 10.83 -7.56
CA LYS A 133 -8.91 11.68 -8.72
C LYS A 133 -7.59 11.27 -9.36
N MET A 134 -7.52 11.36 -10.69
CA MET A 134 -6.21 11.37 -11.37
C MET A 134 -5.50 12.68 -11.08
N ARG A 135 -4.20 12.59 -10.80
CA ARG A 135 -3.25 13.70 -10.67
C ARG A 135 -2.00 13.36 -11.49
N MET A 136 -1.31 14.38 -12.01
CA MET A 136 0.08 14.17 -12.40
C MET A 136 0.90 13.95 -11.13
N ALA A 137 1.71 12.91 -11.10
CA ALA A 137 2.64 12.62 -10.02
C ALA A 137 4.06 12.74 -10.55
N ASN A 138 4.83 13.62 -9.92
CA ASN A 138 6.20 13.97 -10.29
C ASN A 138 7.16 13.38 -9.26
N PHE A 139 8.09 12.56 -9.72
CA PHE A 139 9.11 11.89 -8.91
C PHE A 139 10.45 12.57 -9.18
N PHE A 140 11.04 13.15 -8.12
CA PHE A 140 12.23 13.98 -8.21
C PHE A 140 13.46 13.30 -7.61
N PHE A 141 14.61 13.56 -8.22
CA PHE A 141 15.90 12.96 -7.86
C PHE A 141 16.97 14.04 -7.67
N ASP A 142 17.84 13.85 -6.69
CA ASP A 142 18.97 14.72 -6.36
C ASP A 142 20.24 14.43 -7.18
N THR A 143 20.24 13.31 -7.90
CA THR A 143 21.23 12.93 -8.93
C THR A 143 20.49 12.58 -10.22
N PRO A 144 21.16 12.56 -11.39
CA PRO A 144 20.62 11.94 -12.60
C PRO A 144 20.12 10.52 -12.30
N ILE A 145 18.93 10.15 -12.77
CA ILE A 145 18.33 8.87 -12.37
C ILE A 145 19.12 7.66 -12.85
N GLU A 146 19.92 7.77 -13.93
CA GLU A 146 20.87 6.73 -14.37
C GLU A 146 21.87 6.31 -13.28
N GLU A 147 22.20 7.21 -12.34
CA GLU A 147 23.10 6.94 -11.22
C GLU A 147 22.41 6.13 -10.10
N LYS A 148 21.09 5.92 -10.19
CA LYS A 148 20.29 5.08 -9.27
C LYS A 148 19.68 3.90 -10.04
N PRO A 149 20.41 2.78 -10.25
CA PRO A 149 19.99 1.71 -11.15
C PRO A 149 18.62 1.09 -10.87
N GLY A 150 18.22 1.01 -9.60
CA GLY A 150 16.90 0.51 -9.20
C GLY A 150 15.76 1.45 -9.63
N ASP A 151 15.91 2.74 -9.38
CA ASP A 151 14.94 3.78 -9.78
C ASP A 151 14.89 3.93 -11.30
N TYR A 152 16.05 3.90 -11.97
CA TYR A 152 16.13 3.90 -13.44
C TYR A 152 15.41 2.69 -14.04
N HIS A 153 15.67 1.48 -13.54
CA HIS A 153 14.99 0.27 -14.02
C HIS A 153 13.47 0.36 -13.83
N LYS A 154 13.02 0.75 -12.63
CA LYS A 154 11.60 1.01 -12.33
C LYS A 154 10.99 2.03 -13.29
N MET A 155 11.65 3.15 -13.54
CA MET A 155 11.17 4.18 -14.48
C MET A 155 11.07 3.63 -15.91
N LYS A 156 12.06 2.86 -16.38
CA LYS A 156 12.04 2.23 -17.72
C LYS A 156 10.93 1.16 -17.83
N GLU A 157 10.62 0.45 -16.76
CA GLU A 157 9.45 -0.42 -16.70
C GLU A 157 8.15 0.40 -16.79
N ILE A 158 7.98 1.47 -16.01
CA ILE A 158 6.81 2.37 -16.07
C ILE A 158 6.59 2.90 -17.50
N GLU A 159 7.64 3.40 -18.15
CA GLU A 159 7.61 3.91 -19.53
C GLU A 159 7.10 2.87 -20.56
N SER A 160 7.33 1.58 -20.29
CA SER A 160 6.90 0.48 -21.16
C SER A 160 5.42 0.08 -20.96
N ILE A 161 4.80 0.47 -19.84
CA ILE A 161 3.43 0.07 -19.48
C ILE A 161 2.43 1.05 -20.07
N LYS A 162 1.76 0.61 -21.14
CA LYS A 162 0.76 1.41 -21.90
C LYS A 162 -0.39 1.96 -21.05
N ASP A 163 -0.75 1.28 -19.97
CA ASP A 163 -1.84 1.67 -19.07
C ASP A 163 -1.45 2.89 -18.20
N ILE A 164 -0.15 3.10 -17.92
CA ILE A 164 0.32 4.22 -17.11
C ILE A 164 0.46 5.45 -18.01
N ARG A 165 -0.66 6.18 -18.15
CA ARG A 165 -0.76 7.32 -19.07
C ARG A 165 0.02 8.54 -18.57
N GLY A 166 0.41 9.39 -19.51
CA GLY A 166 1.05 10.68 -19.20
C GLY A 166 2.52 10.59 -18.78
N PHE A 167 3.18 9.44 -19.00
CA PHE A 167 4.62 9.31 -18.74
C PHE A 167 5.42 10.37 -19.53
N LYS A 168 6.28 11.09 -18.83
CA LYS A 168 7.32 11.95 -19.42
C LYS A 168 8.51 11.99 -18.48
N ARG A 169 9.71 11.75 -18.99
CA ARG A 169 10.97 12.10 -18.33
C ARG A 169 11.63 13.25 -19.07
N ASP A 170 12.02 14.28 -18.34
CA ASP A 170 12.67 15.47 -18.89
C ASP A 170 13.31 16.23 -17.71
N PRO A 171 14.65 16.35 -17.64
CA PRO A 171 15.33 17.04 -16.54
C PRO A 171 14.92 18.51 -16.37
N THR A 172 14.29 19.14 -17.37
CA THR A 172 13.76 20.52 -17.25
C THR A 172 12.43 20.60 -16.52
N LEU A 173 11.75 19.46 -16.24
CA LEU A 173 10.52 19.40 -15.44
C LEU A 173 10.71 20.03 -14.05
N VAL A 174 11.89 19.86 -13.43
CA VAL A 174 12.22 20.51 -12.13
C VAL A 174 12.03 22.03 -12.15
N LYS A 175 12.06 22.66 -13.33
CA LYS A 175 11.86 24.10 -13.56
C LYS A 175 10.43 24.49 -13.98
N GLN A 176 9.57 23.51 -14.25
CA GLN A 176 8.21 23.69 -14.78
C GLN A 176 7.13 23.49 -13.72
N HIS A 177 7.41 22.75 -12.65
CA HIS A 177 6.50 22.52 -11.53
C HIS A 177 6.61 23.62 -10.45
N ALA A 178 5.73 23.59 -9.45
CA ALA A 178 5.75 24.47 -8.27
C ALA A 178 6.91 24.16 -7.28
N VAL A 179 8.05 23.70 -7.79
CA VAL A 179 9.20 23.26 -7.02
C VAL A 179 10.20 24.41 -6.85
N ASN A 180 10.70 24.60 -5.63
CA ASN A 180 11.78 25.53 -5.37
C ASN A 180 13.06 25.06 -6.10
N GLN A 181 13.67 25.96 -6.88
CA GLN A 181 14.87 25.65 -7.64
C GLN A 181 16.10 25.42 -6.75
N GLU A 182 16.03 25.83 -5.48
CA GLU A 182 17.04 25.56 -4.45
C GLU A 182 16.81 24.25 -3.69
N ALA A 183 15.79 23.45 -4.03
CA ALA A 183 15.47 22.19 -3.36
C ALA A 183 16.48 21.04 -3.63
N GLY A 184 17.49 21.26 -4.47
CA GLY A 184 18.56 20.29 -4.73
C GLY A 184 18.18 19.11 -5.64
N VAL A 185 17.06 19.19 -6.35
CA VAL A 185 16.64 18.17 -7.32
C VAL A 185 17.09 18.54 -8.74
N VAL A 186 17.58 17.55 -9.50
CA VAL A 186 18.25 17.74 -10.79
C VAL A 186 17.65 16.94 -11.94
N ASP A 187 16.87 15.89 -11.63
CA ASP A 187 16.16 15.06 -12.61
C ASP A 187 14.78 14.67 -12.09
N SER A 188 13.87 14.33 -13.01
CA SER A 188 12.53 13.87 -12.67
C SER A 188 11.82 13.17 -13.82
N TYR A 189 10.90 12.27 -13.46
CA TYR A 189 9.85 11.80 -14.36
C TYR A 189 8.48 12.05 -13.75
N GLN A 190 7.47 12.11 -14.61
CA GLN A 190 6.08 12.24 -14.21
C GLN A 190 5.21 11.17 -14.86
N HIS A 191 4.08 10.80 -14.25
CA HIS A 191 2.99 10.08 -14.88
C HIS A 191 1.65 10.33 -14.16
N LEU A 192 0.53 10.03 -14.82
CA LEU A 192 -0.78 10.09 -14.16
C LEU A 192 -0.90 8.98 -13.11
N SER A 193 -1.40 9.36 -11.94
CA SER A 193 -1.61 8.47 -10.79
C SER A 193 -2.94 8.77 -10.10
N PRO A 194 -3.70 7.73 -9.71
CA PRO A 194 -4.78 7.87 -8.76
C PRO A 194 -4.30 8.43 -7.41
N VAL A 195 -4.94 9.50 -6.96
CA VAL A 195 -4.88 9.99 -5.58
C VAL A 195 -6.24 9.76 -4.93
N VAL A 196 -6.24 9.24 -3.70
CA VAL A 196 -7.45 8.87 -2.97
C VAL A 196 -7.62 9.79 -1.75
N ASP A 197 -8.75 10.50 -1.70
CA ASP A 197 -9.28 11.05 -0.45
C ASP A 197 -9.81 9.90 0.41
N THR A 198 -8.94 9.40 1.30
CA THR A 198 -9.20 8.18 2.06
C THR A 198 -10.31 8.33 3.11
N ASP A 199 -10.74 9.54 3.45
CA ASP A 199 -11.91 9.77 4.31
C ASP A 199 -13.18 9.55 3.49
N SER A 200 -13.30 10.22 2.33
CA SER A 200 -14.40 10.03 1.39
C SER A 200 -14.51 8.59 0.89
N TYR A 201 -13.39 8.00 0.44
CA TYR A 201 -13.38 6.66 -0.15
C TYR A 201 -13.77 5.56 0.85
N MET A 202 -13.30 5.62 2.10
CA MET A 202 -13.65 4.57 3.08
C MET A 202 -15.13 4.61 3.49
N LEU A 203 -15.73 5.80 3.55
CA LEU A 203 -17.17 5.96 3.79
C LEU A 203 -17.99 5.51 2.56
N TRP A 204 -17.58 5.92 1.35
CA TRP A 204 -18.18 5.49 0.09
C TRP A 204 -18.13 3.96 -0.10
N LEU A 205 -16.97 3.35 0.13
CA LEU A 205 -16.79 1.90 0.00
C LEU A 205 -17.65 1.13 1.01
N ARG A 206 -17.77 1.64 2.25
CA ARG A 206 -18.69 1.07 3.25
C ARG A 206 -20.15 1.15 2.78
N PHE A 207 -20.57 2.29 2.24
CA PHE A 207 -21.91 2.46 1.70
C PHE A 207 -22.18 1.51 0.52
N LEU A 208 -21.26 1.42 -0.44
CA LEU A 208 -21.37 0.55 -1.60
C LEU A 208 -21.56 -0.93 -1.21
N ILE A 209 -20.71 -1.46 -0.32
CA ILE A 209 -20.84 -2.87 0.08
C ILE A 209 -22.07 -3.10 0.97
N ALA A 210 -22.51 -2.09 1.73
CA ALA A 210 -23.78 -2.14 2.46
C ALA A 210 -24.98 -2.27 1.50
N THR A 211 -25.02 -1.49 0.41
CA THR A 211 -26.06 -1.61 -0.63
C THR A 211 -26.02 -2.95 -1.37
N LYS A 212 -24.87 -3.63 -1.38
CA LYS A 212 -24.70 -5.00 -1.90
C LYS A 212 -25.04 -6.10 -0.89
N GLY A 213 -25.40 -5.76 0.36
CA GLY A 213 -25.83 -6.72 1.38
C GLY A 213 -24.76 -7.16 2.38
N ALA A 214 -23.62 -6.45 2.48
CA ALA A 214 -22.64 -6.69 3.54
C ALA A 214 -23.25 -6.52 4.93
N GLN A 215 -22.99 -7.49 5.82
CA GLN A 215 -23.26 -7.34 7.25
C GLN A 215 -22.02 -6.80 7.97
N PHE A 216 -22.22 -5.92 8.94
CA PHE A 216 -21.14 -5.32 9.75
C PHE A 216 -21.34 -5.66 11.22
N VAL A 217 -20.30 -6.19 11.86
CA VAL A 217 -20.31 -6.58 13.28
C VAL A 217 -19.15 -5.87 13.97
N THR A 218 -19.46 -5.07 15.00
CA THR A 218 -18.43 -4.41 15.81
C THR A 218 -18.05 -5.34 16.95
N ASP A 219 -16.94 -6.06 16.79
CA ASP A 219 -16.45 -7.06 17.73
C ASP A 219 -14.93 -7.23 17.55
N HIS A 220 -14.26 -7.77 18.57
CA HIS A 220 -12.80 -7.93 18.60
C HIS A 220 -12.42 -9.42 18.62
N VAL A 221 -11.73 -9.86 17.56
CA VAL A 221 -11.23 -11.24 17.45
C VAL A 221 -9.77 -11.28 17.88
N ALA A 222 -9.52 -11.90 19.04
CA ALA A 222 -8.19 -12.07 19.65
C ALA A 222 -7.64 -13.49 19.46
N GLY A 223 -6.33 -13.64 19.68
CA GLY A 223 -5.60 -14.91 19.54
C GLY A 223 -5.31 -15.29 18.09
N ASP A 224 -4.67 -16.45 17.92
CA ASP A 224 -4.40 -17.01 16.60
C ASP A 224 -5.70 -17.54 15.97
N LEU A 225 -5.96 -17.18 14.71
CA LEU A 225 -7.21 -17.56 14.06
C LEU A 225 -7.31 -19.06 13.82
N ILE A 226 -6.19 -19.78 13.68
CA ILE A 226 -6.24 -21.24 13.47
C ILE A 226 -6.75 -21.99 14.72
N ASP A 227 -6.51 -21.44 15.91
CA ASP A 227 -6.98 -22.01 17.19
C ASP A 227 -8.47 -21.71 17.46
N SER A 228 -9.03 -20.72 16.76
CA SER A 228 -10.42 -20.28 16.88
C SER A 228 -11.26 -20.50 15.62
N GLU A 229 -10.68 -21.05 14.55
CA GLU A 229 -11.28 -21.13 13.20
C GLU A 229 -12.67 -21.77 13.22
N ASP A 230 -12.80 -23.00 13.71
CA ASP A 230 -14.07 -23.72 13.68
C ASP A 230 -15.13 -23.05 14.58
N LYS A 231 -14.73 -22.33 15.64
CA LYS A 231 -15.64 -21.52 16.46
C LYS A 231 -16.14 -20.29 15.71
N LEU A 232 -15.26 -19.59 14.98
CA LEU A 232 -15.62 -18.44 14.17
C LEU A 232 -16.54 -18.84 13.01
N LEU A 233 -16.21 -19.95 12.33
CA LEU A 233 -17.03 -20.50 11.25
C LEU A 233 -18.41 -20.94 11.78
N GLN A 234 -18.49 -21.60 12.94
CA GLN A 234 -19.77 -21.96 13.57
C GLN A 234 -20.57 -20.73 14.01
N HIS A 235 -19.94 -19.77 14.72
CA HIS A 235 -20.62 -18.61 15.29
C HIS A 235 -21.21 -17.69 14.22
N TYR A 236 -20.43 -17.42 13.16
CA TYR A 236 -20.87 -16.57 12.05
C TYR A 236 -21.62 -17.33 10.97
N GLY A 237 -21.72 -18.66 11.04
CA GLY A 237 -22.27 -19.49 9.96
C GLY A 237 -21.47 -19.34 8.67
N ALA A 238 -20.15 -19.23 8.78
CA ALA A 238 -19.25 -18.92 7.68
C ALA A 238 -18.63 -20.17 7.05
N HIS A 239 -18.36 -20.07 5.75
CA HIS A 239 -17.71 -21.06 4.90
C HIS A 239 -16.19 -20.96 4.97
N ALA A 240 -15.66 -19.73 5.01
CA ALA A 240 -14.24 -19.42 5.11
C ALA A 240 -13.99 -18.11 5.89
N VAL A 241 -12.76 -17.94 6.41
CA VAL A 241 -12.31 -16.74 7.12
C VAL A 241 -11.24 -16.01 6.33
N ILE A 242 -11.41 -14.70 6.12
CA ILE A 242 -10.43 -13.84 5.46
C ILE A 242 -9.80 -12.92 6.50
N ASN A 243 -8.50 -13.12 6.76
CA ASN A 243 -7.72 -12.34 7.72
C ASN A 243 -7.16 -11.07 7.04
N CYS A 244 -7.84 -9.94 7.27
CA CYS A 244 -7.48 -8.61 6.78
C CYS A 244 -7.02 -7.66 7.90
N THR A 245 -6.50 -8.22 9.01
CA THR A 245 -6.25 -7.50 10.28
C THR A 245 -5.06 -6.52 10.27
N GLY A 246 -4.30 -6.43 9.18
CA GLY A 246 -3.14 -5.54 9.08
C GLY A 246 -2.06 -5.87 10.10
N LEU A 247 -1.85 -4.99 11.09
CA LEU A 247 -0.92 -5.25 12.21
C LEU A 247 -1.37 -6.40 13.11
N GLY A 248 -2.67 -6.69 13.15
CA GLY A 248 -3.21 -7.84 13.88
C GLY A 248 -2.70 -9.19 13.37
N GLY A 249 -2.09 -9.27 12.18
CA GLY A 249 -1.44 -10.48 11.67
C GLY A 249 -0.37 -11.07 12.61
N ARG A 250 0.24 -10.22 13.46
CA ARG A 250 1.22 -10.62 14.49
C ARG A 250 0.66 -11.61 15.53
N GLU A 251 -0.64 -11.49 15.78
CA GLU A 251 -1.43 -12.30 16.71
C GLU A 251 -2.30 -13.29 15.94
N SER A 252 -3.21 -12.78 15.09
CA SER A 252 -4.22 -13.51 14.32
C SER A 252 -3.70 -14.54 13.31
N ALA A 253 -2.38 -14.58 13.07
CA ALA A 253 -1.72 -15.63 12.29
C ALA A 253 -0.36 -16.03 12.90
N SER A 254 -0.11 -15.68 14.17
CA SER A 254 1.18 -15.78 14.85
C SER A 254 2.40 -15.24 14.11
N ASP A 255 2.22 -14.33 13.14
CA ASP A 255 3.29 -13.85 12.27
C ASP A 255 4.18 -12.83 12.99
N LYS A 256 5.16 -13.32 13.75
CA LYS A 256 6.07 -12.48 14.54
C LYS A 256 6.93 -11.55 13.69
N THR A 257 6.90 -11.69 12.36
CA THR A 257 7.56 -10.76 11.44
C THR A 257 6.74 -9.50 11.16
N VAL A 258 5.47 -9.40 11.61
CA VAL A 258 4.65 -8.19 11.49
C VAL A 258 5.08 -7.13 12.51
N TYR A 259 5.32 -5.90 12.05
CA TYR A 259 5.77 -4.77 12.87
C TYR A 259 5.22 -3.42 12.35
N PRO A 260 5.08 -2.40 13.22
CA PRO A 260 4.63 -1.08 12.81
C PRO A 260 5.76 -0.24 12.21
N LEU A 261 5.40 0.58 11.21
CA LEU A 261 6.18 1.74 10.79
C LEU A 261 5.32 2.98 10.99
N ARG A 262 5.60 3.71 12.08
CA ARG A 262 4.89 4.95 12.41
C ARG A 262 5.11 5.98 11.31
N GLY A 263 4.05 6.69 10.95
CA GLY A 263 4.10 7.84 10.08
C GLY A 263 3.15 8.92 10.57
N ALA A 264 3.49 10.15 10.21
CA ALA A 264 2.65 11.31 10.42
C ALA A 264 2.51 12.08 9.10
N LEU A 265 1.42 12.83 8.99
CA LEU A 265 1.14 13.76 7.90
C LEU A 265 0.57 15.05 8.49
N ILE A 266 0.93 16.16 7.88
CA ILE A 266 0.25 17.44 8.11
C ILE A 266 -0.75 17.62 6.97
N ARG A 267 -1.96 18.08 7.29
CA ARG A 267 -2.97 18.46 6.29
C ARG A 267 -3.08 19.99 6.28
N VAL A 268 -3.06 20.59 5.10
CA VAL A 268 -3.19 22.05 4.92
C VAL A 268 -4.26 22.40 3.90
N VAL A 269 -4.82 23.60 4.04
CA VAL A 269 -5.75 24.18 3.07
C VAL A 269 -5.01 24.54 1.78
N ASN A 270 -5.58 24.17 0.63
CA ASN A 270 -5.01 24.28 -0.72
C ASN A 270 -6.05 24.85 -1.70
N ASP A 271 -6.57 26.02 -1.34
CA ASP A 271 -7.55 26.76 -2.14
C ASP A 271 -6.90 27.80 -3.08
N GLY A 272 -5.62 28.14 -2.85
CA GLY A 272 -4.88 29.16 -3.59
C GLY A 272 -4.80 30.53 -2.89
N THR A 273 -5.33 30.68 -1.68
CA THR A 273 -5.42 31.98 -0.99
C THR A 273 -4.14 32.39 -0.25
N LYS A 274 -3.41 31.43 0.32
CA LYS A 274 -2.18 31.67 1.12
C LYS A 274 -0.88 31.40 0.36
N PHE A 275 -0.95 30.54 -0.66
CA PHE A 275 0.16 30.14 -1.53
C PHE A 275 -0.42 29.63 -2.87
N PRO A 276 0.38 29.54 -3.94
CA PRO A 276 -0.08 29.02 -5.23
C PRO A 276 -0.66 27.60 -5.09
N LYS A 277 -1.86 27.38 -5.64
CA LYS A 277 -2.57 26.11 -5.50
C LYS A 277 -1.77 24.95 -6.12
N VAL A 278 -1.44 23.95 -5.32
CA VAL A 278 -0.73 22.75 -5.78
C VAL A 278 -1.73 21.77 -6.38
N THR A 279 -1.60 21.48 -7.68
CA THR A 279 -2.50 20.60 -8.45
C THR A 279 -1.92 19.23 -8.78
N GLU A 280 -0.64 19.02 -8.50
CA GLU A 280 0.15 17.83 -8.84
C GLU A 280 0.74 17.20 -7.58
N ALA A 281 0.98 15.89 -7.59
CA ALA A 281 1.71 15.23 -6.51
C ALA A 281 3.22 15.42 -6.73
N LEU A 282 3.92 15.84 -5.68
CA LEU A 282 5.36 16.09 -5.70
C LEU A 282 6.04 15.15 -4.70
N VAL A 283 6.94 14.29 -5.20
CA VAL A 283 7.47 13.16 -4.45
C VAL A 283 8.99 13.08 -4.56
N VAL A 284 9.66 12.99 -3.42
CA VAL A 284 11.02 12.47 -3.27
C VAL A 284 10.91 11.21 -2.43
N ALA A 285 11.32 10.07 -2.98
CA ALA A 285 11.25 8.77 -2.30
C ALA A 285 12.21 8.71 -1.09
N HIS A 286 11.94 7.80 -0.15
CA HIS A 286 12.84 7.56 0.98
C HIS A 286 14.20 7.03 0.48
N ASP A 287 15.27 7.74 0.80
CA ASP A 287 16.63 7.33 0.46
C ASP A 287 17.25 6.61 1.66
N TYR A 288 17.34 5.29 1.58
CA TYR A 288 17.83 4.44 2.67
C TYR A 288 19.35 4.51 2.88
N GLU A 289 20.10 5.10 1.93
CA GLU A 289 21.54 5.29 2.03
C GLU A 289 21.90 6.64 2.68
N LYS A 290 20.97 7.60 2.66
CA LYS A 290 21.11 8.87 3.38
C LYS A 290 20.91 8.67 4.88
N ARG A 291 21.77 9.37 5.64
CA ARG A 291 21.81 9.34 7.11
C ARG A 291 21.09 10.53 7.76
N ASP A 292 20.22 11.23 7.06
CA ASP A 292 19.37 12.24 7.71
C ASP A 292 18.28 11.52 8.55
N GLU A 293 17.95 12.08 9.71
CA GLU A 293 17.16 11.36 10.74
C GLU A 293 15.76 10.92 10.29
N ASP A 294 15.25 11.49 9.20
CA ASP A 294 13.90 11.23 8.66
C ASP A 294 13.93 10.67 7.21
N GLY A 295 15.10 10.33 6.66
CA GLY A 295 15.27 9.65 5.36
C GLY A 295 14.86 10.44 4.11
N GLY A 296 14.96 11.77 4.15
CA GLY A 296 14.78 12.66 2.99
C GLY A 296 13.37 12.77 2.39
N ILE A 297 12.36 12.02 2.86
CA ILE A 297 11.05 11.95 2.18
C ILE A 297 10.40 13.34 2.06
N VAL A 298 10.04 13.69 0.82
CA VAL A 298 9.07 14.74 0.48
C VAL A 298 7.85 14.06 -0.14
N PHE A 299 6.68 14.31 0.43
CA PHE A 299 5.41 13.77 -0.05
C PHE A 299 4.35 14.87 0.02
N ILE A 300 4.22 15.65 -1.04
CA ILE A 300 3.29 16.78 -1.13
C ILE A 300 2.19 16.41 -2.14
N VAL A 301 1.01 16.02 -1.64
CA VAL A 301 -0.02 15.36 -2.47
C VAL A 301 -1.39 16.01 -2.32
N PRO A 302 -2.00 16.53 -3.41
CA PRO A 302 -3.32 17.16 -3.38
C PRO A 302 -4.42 16.09 -3.32
N ARG A 303 -4.73 15.67 -2.09
CA ARG A 303 -5.72 14.64 -1.73
C ARG A 303 -7.07 14.87 -2.38
N ASN A 304 -7.54 16.11 -2.36
CA ASN A 304 -8.75 16.53 -3.07
C ASN A 304 -8.51 17.94 -3.67
N ASP A 305 -9.53 18.79 -3.77
CA ASP A 305 -9.38 20.16 -4.32
C ASP A 305 -9.21 21.25 -3.24
N ARG A 306 -9.25 20.89 -1.96
CA ARG A 306 -9.10 21.79 -0.80
C ARG A 306 -8.03 21.34 0.19
N THR A 307 -7.73 20.05 0.30
CA THR A 307 -6.73 19.51 1.23
C THR A 307 -5.47 19.09 0.48
N LEU A 308 -4.32 19.58 0.93
CA LEU A 308 -2.98 19.14 0.54
C LEU A 308 -2.35 18.38 1.71
N ILE A 309 -1.77 17.22 1.41
CA ILE A 309 -1.05 16.38 2.36
C ILE A 309 0.42 16.71 2.29
N LEU A 310 1.04 16.90 3.45
CA LEU A 310 2.48 17.12 3.62
C LEU A 310 3.09 15.96 4.44
N GLY A 311 4.07 15.29 3.84
CA GLY A 311 4.88 14.23 4.42
C GLY A 311 6.34 14.30 3.92
N GLY A 312 7.23 13.38 4.28
CA GLY A 312 6.95 12.14 5.01
C GLY A 312 7.71 11.96 6.31
N LEU A 313 7.17 11.05 7.12
CA LEU A 313 7.78 10.49 8.32
C LEU A 313 7.60 8.96 8.32
N ALA A 314 8.68 8.24 8.65
CA ALA A 314 8.74 6.79 8.66
C ALA A 314 9.67 6.31 9.79
N GLN A 315 9.10 5.93 10.94
CA GLN A 315 9.87 5.49 12.12
C GLN A 315 9.60 4.01 12.42
N ALA A 316 10.55 3.14 12.05
CA ALA A 316 10.38 1.69 12.10
C ALA A 316 10.36 1.17 13.54
N GLY A 317 9.48 0.22 13.83
CA GLY A 317 9.33 -0.38 15.16
C GLY A 317 8.63 0.51 16.20
N GLN A 318 8.38 1.80 15.90
CA GLN A 318 7.62 2.69 16.77
C GLN A 318 6.13 2.36 16.69
N ASP A 319 5.51 2.06 17.83
CA ASP A 319 4.12 1.65 17.98
C ASP A 319 3.23 2.71 18.67
N LYS A 320 3.82 3.60 19.47
CA LYS A 320 3.12 4.71 20.12
C LYS A 320 2.68 5.78 19.12
N LEU A 321 1.45 6.26 19.24
CA LEU A 321 0.94 7.41 18.47
C LEU A 321 0.92 8.67 19.37
N ASP A 322 2.10 9.10 19.80
CA ASP A 322 2.33 10.18 20.76
C ASP A 322 2.92 11.47 20.14
N LEU A 323 3.02 11.54 18.81
CA LEU A 323 3.48 12.74 18.12
C LEU A 323 2.46 13.87 18.16
N THR A 324 2.97 15.10 18.05
CA THR A 324 2.17 16.33 17.93
C THR A 324 2.70 17.17 16.76
N ILE A 325 1.99 18.23 16.39
CA ILE A 325 2.51 19.23 15.44
C ILE A 325 3.82 19.88 15.93
N ASP A 326 4.05 19.88 17.25
CA ASP A 326 5.22 20.47 17.88
C ASP A 326 6.44 19.55 17.98
N SER A 327 6.29 18.25 17.70
CA SER A 327 7.36 17.25 17.76
C SER A 327 8.51 17.59 16.79
N PRO A 328 9.79 17.47 17.20
CA PRO A 328 10.93 17.86 16.36
C PRO A 328 10.94 17.24 14.96
N GLU A 329 10.63 15.94 14.84
CA GLU A 329 10.55 15.25 13.53
C GLU A 329 9.42 15.78 12.65
N VAL A 330 8.32 16.25 13.25
CA VAL A 330 7.17 16.83 12.53
C VAL A 330 7.49 18.25 12.05
N LYS A 331 8.23 19.04 12.84
CA LYS A 331 8.76 20.35 12.42
C LYS A 331 9.73 20.21 11.25
N ARG A 332 10.71 19.30 11.35
CA ARG A 332 11.64 18.99 10.25
C ARG A 332 10.90 18.54 8.99
N MET A 333 9.87 17.70 9.13
CA MET A 333 9.01 17.30 8.01
C MET A 333 8.31 18.50 7.35
N ARG A 334 7.70 19.40 8.14
CA ARG A 334 7.07 20.62 7.60
C ARG A 334 8.10 21.52 6.91
N GLU A 335 9.27 21.71 7.50
CA GLU A 335 10.36 22.50 6.93
C GLU A 335 10.87 21.92 5.60
N ARG A 336 11.03 20.59 5.49
CA ARG A 336 11.34 19.93 4.21
C ARG A 336 10.29 20.26 3.15
N CYS A 337 9.01 20.15 3.48
CA CYS A 337 7.94 20.49 2.53
C CYS A 337 7.95 21.97 2.14
N ASN A 338 8.10 22.88 3.11
CA ASN A 338 8.15 24.33 2.86
C ASN A 338 9.33 24.70 1.95
N ARG A 339 10.50 24.09 2.14
CA ARG A 339 11.65 24.29 1.25
C ARG A 339 11.39 23.80 -0.18
N PHE A 340 10.49 22.84 -0.37
CA PHE A 340 10.19 22.25 -1.67
C PHE A 340 9.17 23.03 -2.49
N VAL A 341 8.19 23.70 -1.85
CA VAL A 341 7.14 24.48 -2.53
C VAL A 341 7.11 25.92 -2.00
N PRO A 342 7.47 26.94 -2.80
CA PRO A 342 7.51 28.33 -2.36
C PRO A 342 6.16 28.83 -1.82
N GLY A 343 6.19 29.49 -0.66
CA GLY A 343 5.00 30.05 -0.01
C GLY A 343 4.23 29.07 0.87
N LEU A 344 4.54 27.77 0.82
CA LEU A 344 3.84 26.72 1.58
C LEU A 344 3.98 26.90 3.11
N GLU A 345 4.97 27.64 3.59
CA GLU A 345 5.10 28.05 4.98
C GLU A 345 3.90 28.88 5.48
N ASN A 346 3.19 29.57 4.57
CA ASN A 346 2.00 30.37 4.89
C ASN A 346 0.70 29.54 4.92
N ALA A 347 0.76 28.24 4.59
CA ALA A 347 -0.42 27.38 4.50
C ALA A 347 -1.02 27.05 5.87
N GLU A 348 -2.29 27.45 6.04
CA GLU A 348 -3.12 27.14 7.20
C GLU A 348 -3.41 25.63 7.30
N LEU A 349 -3.48 25.12 8.53
CA LEU A 349 -3.83 23.72 8.78
C LEU A 349 -5.27 23.42 8.33
N ASP A 350 -5.50 22.20 7.89
CA ASP A 350 -6.84 21.68 7.63
C ASP A 350 -7.66 21.71 8.94
N PRO A 351 -8.81 22.40 8.99
CA PRO A 351 -9.58 22.57 10.22
C PRO A 351 -10.19 21.27 10.74
N GLU A 352 -10.34 20.23 9.89
CA GLU A 352 -10.89 18.93 10.32
C GLU A 352 -9.81 17.99 10.87
N ALA A 353 -8.57 18.10 10.39
CA ALA A 353 -7.54 17.10 10.62
C ALA A 353 -6.10 17.59 10.32
N GLY A 354 -5.75 18.80 10.76
CA GLY A 354 -4.47 19.45 10.46
C GLY A 354 -3.20 18.63 10.75
N PHE A 355 -3.27 17.68 11.69
CA PHE A 355 -2.22 16.70 11.94
C PHE A 355 -2.84 15.31 12.12
N VAL A 356 -2.27 14.30 11.46
CA VAL A 356 -2.69 12.89 11.59
C VAL A 356 -1.46 11.98 11.67
N GLN A 357 -1.57 10.88 12.42
CA GLN A 357 -0.52 9.86 12.55
C GLN A 357 -1.11 8.45 12.60
N GLY A 358 -0.32 7.45 12.22
CA GLY A 358 -0.76 6.08 12.14
C GLY A 358 0.37 5.09 11.92
N LEU A 359 0.06 3.81 12.11
CA LEU A 359 1.02 2.71 12.01
C LEU A 359 0.78 1.94 10.71
N ARG A 360 1.76 1.94 9.81
CA ARG A 360 1.73 1.14 8.58
C ARG A 360 1.98 -0.34 8.94
N PRO A 361 1.16 -1.30 8.48
CA PRO A 361 1.34 -2.72 8.75
C PRO A 361 2.44 -3.32 7.88
N LEU A 362 3.70 -3.22 8.31
CA LEU A 362 4.81 -3.93 7.67
C LEU A 362 5.00 -5.34 8.22
N ARG A 363 5.80 -6.09 7.48
CA ARG A 363 6.11 -7.50 7.71
C ARG A 363 7.55 -7.76 7.25
N GLY A 364 8.23 -8.75 7.85
CA GLY A 364 9.67 -8.96 7.61
C GLY A 364 10.01 -9.49 6.22
N ARG A 365 9.05 -10.20 5.60
CA ARG A 365 8.91 -10.28 4.14
C ARG A 365 7.65 -9.49 3.78
N ASN A 366 7.52 -9.05 2.53
CA ASN A 366 6.39 -8.24 2.10
C ASN A 366 5.02 -8.95 2.25
N VAL A 367 3.95 -8.27 1.83
CA VAL A 367 2.54 -8.71 1.75
C VAL A 367 2.33 -10.22 1.79
N ARG A 368 1.47 -10.66 2.72
CA ARG A 368 0.96 -12.02 2.79
C ARG A 368 -0.42 -12.07 2.13
N VAL A 369 -0.50 -12.64 0.94
CA VAL A 369 -1.74 -12.98 0.23
C VAL A 369 -1.65 -14.46 -0.17
N GLU A 370 -2.12 -15.32 0.73
CA GLU A 370 -2.04 -16.78 0.63
C GLU A 370 -3.05 -17.44 1.57
N ARG A 371 -3.37 -18.71 1.31
CA ARG A 371 -4.09 -19.57 2.26
C ARG A 371 -3.22 -19.87 3.47
N GLU A 372 -3.84 -20.15 4.61
CA GLU A 372 -3.12 -20.69 5.76
C GLU A 372 -2.42 -22.00 5.37
N LEU A 373 -1.13 -22.09 5.70
CA LEU A 373 -0.25 -23.21 5.35
C LEU A 373 -0.16 -24.23 6.49
N ARG A 374 -0.53 -23.81 7.71
CA ARG A 374 -0.57 -24.66 8.90
C ARG A 374 -1.80 -25.57 8.86
N THR A 375 -1.61 -26.81 9.27
CA THR A 375 -2.71 -27.75 9.53
C THR A 375 -3.39 -27.41 10.85
N LYS A 376 -4.71 -27.53 10.94
CA LYS A 376 -5.44 -27.42 12.22
C LYS A 376 -5.03 -28.54 13.19
N ALA A 377 -5.28 -28.34 14.48
CA ALA A 377 -4.96 -29.33 15.52
C ALA A 377 -5.64 -30.70 15.33
N ASN A 378 -6.75 -30.77 14.58
CA ASN A 378 -7.45 -32.01 14.23
C ASN A 378 -6.91 -32.71 12.96
N GLY A 379 -5.86 -32.18 12.33
CA GLY A 379 -5.26 -32.73 11.10
C GLY A 379 -5.88 -32.25 9.79
N GLU A 380 -6.93 -31.44 9.82
CA GLU A 380 -7.56 -30.89 8.62
C GLU A 380 -6.83 -29.64 8.09
N ALA A 381 -6.98 -29.39 6.79
CA ALA A 381 -6.56 -28.13 6.19
C ALA A 381 -7.42 -26.95 6.70
N SER A 382 -6.78 -25.80 6.93
CA SER A 382 -7.45 -24.57 7.36
C SER A 382 -8.25 -23.93 6.22
N ARG A 383 -9.35 -23.27 6.60
CA ARG A 383 -10.20 -22.42 5.74
C ARG A 383 -9.94 -20.93 5.92
N ILE A 384 -8.77 -20.57 6.46
CA ILE A 384 -8.30 -19.20 6.57
C ILE A 384 -7.53 -18.79 5.31
N ILE A 385 -7.80 -17.59 4.81
CA ILE A 385 -7.06 -16.91 3.74
C ILE A 385 -6.53 -15.58 4.29
N HIS A 386 -5.24 -15.31 4.16
CA HIS A 386 -4.62 -14.10 4.67
C HIS A 386 -4.54 -13.02 3.59
N SER A 387 -4.74 -11.76 3.99
CA SER A 387 -4.49 -10.57 3.18
C SER A 387 -4.00 -9.43 4.08
N TYR A 388 -2.73 -9.45 4.48
CA TYR A 388 -2.16 -8.41 5.35
C TYR A 388 -0.68 -8.10 5.00
N GLY A 389 -0.10 -7.10 5.66
CA GLY A 389 1.30 -6.71 5.47
C GLY A 389 1.54 -5.73 4.31
N GLN A 390 0.52 -4.98 3.89
CA GLN A 390 0.59 -4.02 2.77
C GLN A 390 1.43 -2.76 3.05
N GLY A 391 1.98 -2.57 4.26
CA GLY A 391 2.84 -1.43 4.57
C GLY A 391 2.16 -0.09 4.27
N GLY A 392 2.81 0.77 3.49
CA GLY A 392 2.25 2.04 3.02
C GLY A 392 1.24 1.93 1.85
N SER A 393 1.05 0.73 1.31
CA SER A 393 0.55 0.51 -0.06
C SER A 393 -0.85 -0.14 -0.11
N GLY A 394 -1.58 -0.13 0.99
CA GLY A 394 -2.86 -0.85 1.13
C GLY A 394 -3.94 -0.44 0.12
N PHE A 395 -3.98 0.82 -0.31
CA PHE A 395 -4.86 1.27 -1.40
C PHE A 395 -4.33 0.82 -2.76
N THR A 396 -3.04 0.99 -3.01
CA THR A 396 -2.37 0.69 -4.27
C THR A 396 -2.48 -0.79 -4.67
N LEU A 397 -2.57 -1.69 -3.69
CA LEU A 397 -2.64 -3.14 -3.89
C LEU A 397 -4.06 -3.71 -3.74
N SER A 398 -5.07 -2.91 -3.39
CA SER A 398 -6.32 -3.41 -2.79
C SER A 398 -7.08 -4.41 -3.66
N PHE A 399 -7.37 -4.06 -4.92
CA PHE A 399 -8.15 -4.92 -5.81
C PHE A 399 -7.31 -6.07 -6.36
N GLY A 400 -6.02 -5.85 -6.59
CA GLY A 400 -5.10 -6.91 -6.98
C GLY A 400 -5.05 -8.03 -5.95
N CYS A 401 -4.82 -7.68 -4.68
CA CYS A 401 -4.84 -8.66 -3.59
C CYS A 401 -6.21 -9.36 -3.47
N ALA A 402 -7.32 -8.63 -3.61
CA ALA A 402 -8.66 -9.21 -3.54
C ALA A 402 -8.93 -10.21 -4.68
N ALA A 403 -8.41 -9.98 -5.88
CA ALA A 403 -8.54 -10.90 -7.01
C ALA A 403 -7.91 -12.28 -6.72
N ASP A 404 -6.75 -12.29 -6.04
CA ASP A 404 -6.07 -13.52 -5.62
C ASP A 404 -6.72 -14.16 -4.39
N VAL A 405 -7.27 -13.39 -3.46
CA VAL A 405 -8.03 -13.94 -2.32
C VAL A 405 -9.30 -14.67 -2.78
N VAL A 406 -10.04 -14.14 -3.77
CA VAL A 406 -11.18 -14.85 -4.38
C VAL A 406 -10.71 -16.14 -5.08
N ARG A 407 -9.60 -16.10 -5.84
CA ARG A 407 -9.00 -17.31 -6.45
C ARG A 407 -8.64 -18.36 -5.38
N PHE A 408 -8.08 -17.95 -4.24
CA PHE A 408 -7.72 -18.87 -3.18
C PHE A 408 -8.93 -19.54 -2.51
N LEU A 409 -10.12 -18.91 -2.52
CA LEU A 409 -11.35 -19.57 -2.10
C LEU A 409 -11.79 -20.63 -3.13
N GLU A 410 -11.68 -20.35 -4.42
CA GLU A 410 -11.97 -21.33 -5.48
C GLU A 410 -11.03 -22.55 -5.39
N GLU A 411 -9.74 -22.34 -5.10
CA GLU A 411 -8.78 -23.42 -4.84
C GLU A 411 -9.10 -24.23 -3.57
N LEU A 412 -9.69 -23.59 -2.56
CA LEU A 412 -10.15 -24.25 -1.34
C LEU A 412 -11.38 -25.12 -1.62
N ASP A 413 -12.37 -24.60 -2.34
CA ASP A 413 -13.58 -25.31 -2.73
C ASP A 413 -13.28 -26.50 -3.67
N ALA A 414 -12.25 -26.36 -4.51
CA ALA A 414 -11.72 -27.44 -5.35
C ALA A 414 -10.88 -28.48 -4.58
N GLY A 415 -10.72 -28.35 -3.26
CA GLY A 415 -9.96 -29.27 -2.42
C GLY A 415 -8.44 -29.27 -2.68
N LEU A 416 -7.91 -28.23 -3.32
CA LEU A 416 -6.48 -28.14 -3.62
C LEU A 416 -5.68 -27.85 -2.33
N PRO A 417 -4.45 -28.36 -2.20
CA PRO A 417 -3.60 -28.06 -1.04
C PRO A 417 -3.14 -26.59 -1.06
N PRO A 418 -3.05 -25.92 0.11
CA PRO A 418 -2.51 -24.58 0.20
C PRO A 418 -1.02 -24.58 -0.17
N LYS A 419 -0.55 -23.48 -0.76
CA LYS A 419 0.84 -23.30 -1.23
C LYS A 419 1.35 -21.95 -0.77
N PRO A 420 2.62 -21.83 -0.36
CA PRO A 420 3.22 -20.54 -0.05
C PRO A 420 3.22 -19.66 -1.31
N MET A 421 3.25 -18.33 -1.12
CA MET A 421 3.51 -17.42 -2.24
C MET A 421 4.80 -17.82 -2.98
N GLN A 422 4.69 -17.98 -4.29
CA GLN A 422 5.78 -18.26 -5.22
C GLN A 422 5.84 -17.14 -6.27
N LEU A 423 6.95 -17.02 -7.01
CA LEU A 423 6.99 -16.15 -8.19
C LEU A 423 5.77 -16.47 -9.08
N PRO A 424 5.09 -15.46 -9.65
CA PRO A 424 4.10 -15.71 -10.69
C PRO A 424 4.74 -16.63 -11.73
N ARG A 425 4.05 -17.71 -12.10
CA ARG A 425 4.46 -18.47 -13.28
C ARG A 425 4.46 -17.47 -14.43
N LEU A 426 5.62 -17.22 -15.03
CA LEU A 426 5.67 -16.63 -16.35
C LEU A 426 4.65 -17.41 -17.19
N GLN A 427 3.61 -16.72 -17.68
CA GLN A 427 2.82 -17.31 -18.75
C GLN A 427 3.83 -17.53 -19.87
N ALA A 428 4.19 -18.79 -20.10
CA ALA A 428 4.81 -19.17 -21.35
C ALA A 428 3.81 -18.75 -22.42
N SER A 429 4.09 -17.61 -23.04
CA SER A 429 3.38 -17.17 -24.24
C SER A 429 3.39 -18.34 -25.19
N THR A 430 2.21 -18.80 -25.61
CA THR A 430 2.03 -19.91 -26.54
C THR A 430 2.53 -19.53 -27.92
N TRP A 431 3.85 -19.44 -28.04
CA TRP A 431 4.61 -19.58 -29.26
C TRP A 431 5.10 -21.03 -29.30
N ASP A 432 4.18 -21.95 -29.50
CA ASP A 432 4.51 -23.31 -29.95
C ASP A 432 5.05 -23.19 -31.39
N ALA A 433 6.33 -22.81 -31.49
CA ALA A 433 7.09 -22.99 -32.71
C ALA A 433 7.36 -24.50 -32.86
N GLU A 434 7.06 -25.04 -34.04
CA GLU A 434 7.21 -26.46 -34.34
C GLU A 434 8.64 -26.96 -34.04
N PRO A 435 8.81 -28.25 -33.65
CA PRO A 435 10.12 -28.81 -33.33
C PRO A 435 10.97 -28.99 -34.61
N GLY A 436 11.61 -27.92 -35.08
CA GLY A 436 12.21 -27.94 -36.43
C GLY A 436 13.19 -26.82 -36.83
N ALA A 437 13.83 -26.08 -35.91
CA ALA A 437 14.92 -25.17 -36.28
C ALA A 437 15.97 -24.99 -35.17
N ALA A 438 17.21 -25.40 -35.44
CA ALA A 438 18.35 -25.13 -34.56
C ALA A 438 18.88 -23.71 -34.78
N VAL A 439 19.01 -22.92 -33.70
CA VAL A 439 19.65 -21.61 -33.69
C VAL A 439 20.82 -21.66 -32.69
N PRO A 440 22.02 -21.17 -33.03
CA PRO A 440 23.22 -21.44 -32.21
C PRO A 440 23.29 -20.57 -30.95
N ALA A 441 23.83 -21.16 -29.87
CA ALA A 441 24.00 -20.49 -28.59
C ALA A 441 25.03 -19.33 -28.67
N PRO A 442 24.76 -18.17 -28.02
CA PRO A 442 25.74 -17.11 -27.90
C PRO A 442 26.89 -17.52 -26.97
N ARG A 443 28.12 -17.16 -27.34
CA ARG A 443 29.32 -17.48 -26.55
C ARG A 443 29.34 -16.66 -25.26
N CYS A 444 29.28 -17.34 -24.13
CA CYS A 444 29.48 -16.72 -22.83
C CYS A 444 30.98 -16.43 -22.61
N HIS A 445 31.35 -15.16 -22.46
CA HIS A 445 32.67 -14.80 -21.96
C HIS A 445 32.72 -15.08 -20.45
N ARG A 446 33.72 -15.86 -20.02
CA ARG A 446 33.95 -16.11 -18.59
C ARG A 446 34.32 -14.79 -17.90
N LEU A 447 33.70 -14.53 -16.76
CA LEU A 447 34.21 -13.62 -15.73
C LEU A 447 34.90 -14.46 -14.65
N ASP A 448 36.02 -13.95 -14.14
CA ASP A 448 36.98 -14.73 -13.36
C ASP A 448 36.53 -15.03 -11.91
N ALA A 449 37.14 -16.09 -11.35
CA ALA A 449 36.66 -16.77 -10.15
C ALA A 449 36.87 -16.01 -8.81
N GLU A 450 37.46 -14.81 -8.81
CA GLU A 450 37.75 -14.06 -7.57
C GLU A 450 36.53 -13.32 -6.96
N VAL A 451 35.43 -13.17 -7.71
CA VAL A 451 34.23 -12.46 -7.20
C VAL A 451 33.35 -13.35 -6.31
N GLN A 452 33.37 -14.68 -6.48
CA GLN A 452 32.45 -15.57 -5.73
C GLN A 452 32.79 -15.73 -4.24
N GLN A 453 34.00 -15.37 -3.78
CA GLN A 453 34.43 -15.68 -2.41
C GLN A 453 34.09 -14.60 -1.35
N ARG A 454 33.43 -13.48 -1.73
CA ARG A 454 33.04 -12.40 -0.80
C ARG A 454 31.58 -12.42 -0.33
N LEU A 455 30.76 -13.38 -0.77
CA LEU A 455 29.33 -13.46 -0.42
C LEU A 455 28.98 -14.54 0.62
N GLN A 456 29.97 -15.12 1.32
CA GLN A 456 29.76 -16.12 2.36
C GLN A 456 30.56 -15.83 3.64
N ALA A 457 30.07 -14.87 4.44
CA ALA A 457 30.49 -14.71 5.83
C ALA A 457 29.29 -14.26 6.69
N PRO A 458 28.95 -14.94 7.79
CA PRO A 458 27.85 -14.54 8.66
C PRO A 458 28.24 -13.36 9.55
N ALA A 459 27.31 -12.41 9.74
CA ALA A 459 27.52 -11.26 10.61
C ALA A 459 27.53 -11.68 12.09
N VAL A 460 28.70 -11.63 12.72
CA VAL A 460 28.86 -11.85 14.17
C VAL A 460 28.69 -10.51 14.90
N PHE A 461 27.70 -10.43 15.78
CA PHE A 461 27.55 -9.30 16.71
C PHE A 461 28.70 -9.33 17.73
N LEU A 462 29.59 -8.33 17.67
CA LEU A 462 30.62 -8.11 18.68
C LEU A 462 30.18 -7.04 19.67
N ASN A 463 30.00 -7.46 20.91
CA ASN A 463 29.59 -6.63 22.04
C ASN A 463 30.83 -6.35 22.89
N SER A 464 31.29 -5.09 22.99
CA SER A 464 32.47 -4.74 23.79
C SER A 464 32.32 -3.40 24.53
N LYS A 465 32.16 -3.51 25.85
CA LYS A 465 32.57 -2.47 26.80
C LYS A 465 34.11 -2.53 26.96
N VAL A 466 34.83 -1.43 26.74
CA VAL A 466 36.09 -1.08 27.43
C VAL A 466 36.16 0.47 27.41
N GLN A 467 35.94 1.20 28.51
CA GLN A 467 36.85 1.51 29.64
C GLN A 467 37.90 2.59 29.27
N ALA A 468 37.82 3.75 29.93
CA ALA A 468 38.72 4.89 29.70
C ALA A 468 40.03 4.76 30.52
N PRO A 469 41.17 5.26 30.01
CA PRO A 469 42.42 5.32 30.77
C PRO A 469 42.51 6.61 31.63
N ARG A 470 42.97 6.45 32.87
CA ARG A 470 43.46 7.53 33.75
C ARG A 470 44.96 7.35 34.00
N SER A 471 45.74 8.40 33.74
CA SER A 471 47.02 8.76 34.40
C SER A 471 47.59 9.96 33.63
N SER A 472 47.62 11.18 34.17
CA SER A 472 48.67 11.73 35.06
C SER A 472 50.06 11.70 34.40
N THR A 473 50.82 12.80 34.28
CA THR A 473 51.16 13.79 35.33
C THR A 473 51.76 15.09 34.76
N PHE A 474 51.48 16.24 35.41
CA PHE A 474 52.32 17.47 35.53
C PHE A 474 52.77 18.19 34.22
N SER A 475 52.95 19.50 34.10
CA SER A 475 52.76 20.72 34.94
C SER A 475 53.18 21.93 34.04
N SER A 476 52.90 23.22 34.23
CA SER A 476 52.15 24.10 35.17
C SER A 476 52.29 25.55 34.64
N VAL A 477 51.78 26.59 35.36
CA VAL A 477 52.10 28.05 35.16
C VAL A 477 51.45 28.68 33.90
N GLU A 478 50.79 29.86 33.90
CA GLU A 478 50.50 30.93 34.90
C GLU A 478 49.18 31.66 34.56
N ASP A 479 48.62 32.35 35.56
CA ASP A 479 47.66 33.50 35.61
C ASP A 479 47.25 34.19 34.27
N VAL A 480 45.97 34.59 34.05
CA VAL A 480 45.11 35.52 34.84
C VAL A 480 43.62 35.25 34.59
#